data_AF-A0A0A0D1I3-F1
#
_entry.id   AF-A0A0A0D1I3-F1
#
_cell.length_a   1.000
_cell.length_b   1.000
_cell.length_c   1.000
_cell.angle_alpha   90.00
_cell.angle_beta   90.00
_cell.angle_gamma   90.00
#
_symmetry.space_group_name_H-M   'P 1'
#
loop_
_entity.id
_entity.type
_entity.pdbx_description
1 polymer ?
#
loop_
_entity_poly.entity_id
_entity_poly.type
_entity_poly.pdbx_seq_one_letter_code
_entity_poly.pdbx_strand_id
1 'polypeptide(L)'
;MFMPSTLDDDVAHLARLVGLARSDPENIRLLSPRDACAVALLLNRLDLLPETQRHPLAAFELLGPTGQEMVLDLYHRRAGSDASQDA
;
A
#
# COMPACT_ATOMS: atom_id res chain seq x y z
N MET A 1 1.99 -9.04 -28.86
CA MET A 1 2.09 -7.70 -28.24
C MET A 1 1.75 -7.89 -26.78
N PHE A 2 2.77 -8.00 -25.91
CA PHE A 2 2.56 -8.10 -24.46
C PHE A 2 2.16 -6.70 -23.97
N MET A 3 0.89 -6.50 -23.64
CA MET A 3 0.50 -5.35 -22.83
C MET A 3 0.98 -5.66 -21.42
N PRO A 4 1.81 -4.83 -20.77
CA PRO A 4 2.07 -5.00 -19.35
C PRO A 4 0.71 -5.02 -18.63
N SER A 5 0.51 -6.03 -17.80
CA SER A 5 -0.69 -6.16 -16.98
C SER A 5 -0.81 -4.87 -16.19
N THR A 6 -1.90 -4.11 -16.36
CA THR A 6 -2.14 -2.85 -15.63
C THR A 6 -1.94 -3.01 -14.12
N LEU A 7 -2.21 -4.23 -13.62
CA LEU A 7 -1.97 -4.64 -12.25
C LEU A 7 -0.49 -4.57 -11.81
N ASP A 8 0.46 -4.97 -12.64
CA ASP A 8 1.89 -4.93 -12.29
C ASP A 8 2.40 -3.48 -12.22
N ASP A 9 1.89 -2.61 -13.11
CA ASP A 9 2.19 -1.18 -13.08
C ASP A 9 1.59 -0.51 -11.83
N ASP A 10 0.37 -0.89 -11.46
CA ASP A 10 -0.33 -0.40 -10.26
C ASP A 10 0.38 -0.86 -8.97
N VAL A 11 0.82 -2.13 -8.92
CA VAL A 11 1.61 -2.69 -7.81
C VAL A 11 2.97 -1.98 -7.71
N ALA A 12 3.64 -1.74 -8.83
CA ALA A 12 4.90 -1.00 -8.87
C ALA A 12 4.71 0.47 -8.45
N HIS A 13 3.59 1.09 -8.82
CA HIS A 13 3.23 2.43 -8.37
C HIS A 13 3.07 2.48 -6.85
N LEU A 14 2.28 1.57 -6.29
CA LEU A 14 2.08 1.48 -4.84
C LEU A 14 3.41 1.24 -4.10
N ALA A 15 4.27 0.35 -4.62
CA ALA A 15 5.59 0.12 -4.05
C ALA A 15 6.45 1.40 -3.98
N ARG A 16 6.40 2.25 -5.02
CA ARG A 16 7.09 3.55 -5.03
C ARG A 16 6.55 4.50 -3.95
N LEU A 17 5.22 4.58 -3.81
CA LEU A 17 4.59 5.44 -2.79
C LEU A 17 4.94 4.99 -1.37
N VAL A 18 5.00 3.68 -1.14
CA VAL A 18 5.46 3.11 0.13
C VAL A 18 6.91 3.49 0.42
N GLY A 19 7.78 3.48 -0.60
CA GLY A 19 9.16 3.95 -0.46
C GLY A 19 9.24 5.42 -0.03
N LEU A 20 8.44 6.27 -0.69
CA LEU A 20 8.36 7.71 -0.38
C LEU A 20 7.87 7.98 1.05
N ALA A 21 6.86 7.24 1.51
CA ALA A 21 6.32 7.38 2.86
C ALA A 21 7.23 6.77 3.94
N ARG A 22 8.09 5.81 3.59
CA ARG A 22 9.14 5.31 4.50
C ARG A 22 10.24 6.33 4.73
N SER A 23 10.62 7.09 3.69
CA SER A 23 11.65 8.13 3.84
C SER A 23 11.16 9.33 4.64
N ASP A 24 9.89 9.71 4.49
CA ASP A 24 9.24 10.72 5.31
C ASP A 24 7.75 10.37 5.47
N PRO A 25 7.30 9.98 6.69
CA PRO A 25 5.93 9.61 6.96
C PRO A 25 4.90 10.71 6.67
N GLU A 26 5.29 11.99 6.68
CA GLU A 26 4.37 13.11 6.42
C GLU A 26 3.94 13.15 4.94
N ASN A 27 4.70 12.53 4.04
CA ASN A 27 4.35 12.43 2.62
C ASN A 27 3.04 11.69 2.38
N ILE A 28 2.57 10.84 3.31
CA ILE A 28 1.25 10.19 3.22
C ILE A 28 0.13 11.21 3.04
N ARG A 29 0.26 12.41 3.61
CA ARG A 29 -0.76 13.46 3.53
C ARG A 29 -0.88 14.10 2.14
N LEU A 30 0.10 13.87 1.27
CA LEU A 30 0.13 14.37 -0.11
C LEU A 30 -0.50 13.39 -1.11
N LEU A 31 -0.79 12.16 -0.65
CA LEU A 31 -1.33 11.10 -1.49
C LEU A 31 -2.84 11.26 -1.68
N SER A 32 -3.37 10.62 -2.73
CA SER A 32 -4.82 10.46 -2.83
C SER A 32 -5.34 9.67 -1.62
N PRO A 33 -6.59 9.87 -1.15
CA PRO A 33 -7.12 9.14 0.00
C PRO A 33 -7.01 7.61 -0.14
N ARG A 34 -7.18 7.12 -1.38
CA ARG A 34 -7.05 5.70 -1.70
C ARG A 34 -5.61 5.21 -1.53
N ASP A 35 -4.65 5.93 -2.08
CA ASP A 35 -3.24 5.57 -1.97
C ASP A 35 -2.72 5.73 -0.54
N ALA A 36 -3.17 6.77 0.17
CA ALA A 36 -2.84 6.98 1.58
C ALA A 36 -3.29 5.77 2.43
N CYS A 37 -4.52 5.28 2.24
CA CYS A 37 -5.00 4.07 2.91
C CYS A 37 -4.14 2.85 2.57
N ALA A 38 -3.83 2.62 1.30
CA ALA A 38 -3.02 1.48 0.87
C ALA A 38 -1.62 1.52 1.51
N VAL A 39 -0.95 2.67 1.46
CA VAL A 39 0.39 2.86 2.02
C VAL A 39 0.37 2.74 3.54
N ALA A 40 -0.61 3.34 4.22
CA ALA A 40 -0.75 3.28 5.66
C ALA A 40 -0.98 1.84 6.15
N LEU A 41 -1.79 1.04 5.45
CA LEU A 41 -1.97 -0.39 5.74
C LEU A 41 -0.64 -1.16 5.56
N LEU A 42 0.06 -0.94 4.44
CA LEU A 42 1.33 -1.61 4.13
C LEU A 42 2.49 -1.23 5.06
N LEU A 43 2.40 -0.06 5.68
CA LEU A 43 3.36 0.40 6.68
C LEU A 43 2.91 0.12 8.12
N ASN A 44 1.69 -0.39 8.31
CA ASN A 44 1.04 -0.50 9.61
C ASN A 44 1.06 0.83 10.40
N ARG A 45 0.78 1.93 9.70
CA ARG A 45 0.80 3.32 10.21
C ARG A 45 -0.53 4.03 9.96
N LEU A 46 -1.62 3.39 10.37
CA LEU A 46 -2.97 3.96 10.27
C LEU A 46 -3.15 5.24 11.11
N ASP A 47 -2.28 5.48 12.09
CA ASP A 47 -2.24 6.72 12.88
C ASP A 47 -2.03 7.98 12.03
N LEU A 48 -1.39 7.83 10.87
CA LEU A 48 -1.10 8.90 9.92
C LEU A 48 -2.31 9.30 9.07
N LEU A 49 -3.38 8.50 9.09
CA LEU A 49 -4.60 8.79 8.36
C LEU A 49 -5.55 9.71 9.16
N PRO A 50 -6.48 10.40 8.46
CA PRO A 50 -7.60 11.06 9.10
C PRO A 50 -8.38 10.10 10.02
N GLU A 51 -8.97 10.62 11.09
CA GLU A 51 -9.62 9.82 12.13
C GLU A 51 -10.66 8.81 11.58
N THR A 52 -11.42 9.23 10.57
CA THR A 52 -12.43 8.40 9.88
C THR A 52 -11.85 7.18 9.16
N GLN A 53 -10.56 7.18 8.85
CA GLN A 53 -9.87 6.14 8.07
C GLN A 53 -8.85 5.35 8.92
N ARG A 54 -8.68 5.69 10.21
CA ARG A 54 -7.74 4.98 11.11
C ARG A 54 -8.15 3.54 11.40
N HIS A 55 -9.43 3.20 11.21
CA HIS A 55 -9.88 1.83 11.36
C HIS A 55 -9.47 1.00 10.14
N PRO A 56 -8.80 -0.16 10.30
CA PRO A 56 -8.32 -0.96 9.17
C PRO A 56 -9.42 -1.32 8.17
N LEU A 57 -10.61 -1.67 8.66
CA LEU A 57 -11.76 -1.98 7.78
C LEU A 57 -12.25 -0.77 6.98
N ALA A 58 -12.22 0.43 7.58
CA ALA A 58 -12.62 1.65 6.88
C ALA A 58 -11.61 2.02 5.78
N ALA A 59 -10.31 1.80 6.04
CA ALA A 59 -9.27 1.94 5.02
C ALA A 59 -9.47 0.93 3.87
N PHE A 60 -9.80 -0.33 4.18
CA PHE A 60 -10.08 -1.35 3.17
C PHE A 60 -11.36 -1.07 2.36
N GLU A 61 -12.42 -0.55 2.97
CA GLU A 61 -13.64 -0.14 2.26
C GLU A 61 -13.33 0.93 1.20
N LEU A 62 -12.49 1.91 1.55
CA LEU A 62 -12.10 3.00 0.65
C LEU A 62 -11.22 2.53 -0.53
N LEU A 63 -10.49 1.44 -0.36
CA LEU A 63 -9.66 0.86 -1.42
C LEU A 63 -10.47 0.19 -2.53
N GLY A 64 -11.64 -0.37 -2.19
CA GLY A 64 -12.41 -1.26 -3.04
C GLY A 64 -11.69 -2.58 -3.36
N PRO A 65 -12.39 -3.60 -3.90
CA PRO A 65 -11.87 -4.97 -4.04
C PRO A 65 -10.50 -5.06 -4.71
N THR A 66 -10.31 -4.38 -5.83
CA THR A 66 -9.03 -4.34 -6.57
C THR A 66 -7.89 -3.76 -5.74
N GLY A 67 -8.15 -2.70 -4.97
CA GLY A 67 -7.12 -2.10 -4.12
C GLY A 67 -6.73 -3.00 -2.96
N GLN A 68 -7.69 -3.77 -2.41
CA GLN A 68 -7.43 -4.76 -1.37
C GLN A 68 -6.51 -5.87 -1.88
N GLU A 69 -6.81 -6.42 -3.06
CA GLU A 69 -5.99 -7.46 -3.70
C GLU A 69 -4.54 -6.98 -3.92
N MET A 70 -4.35 -5.75 -4.41
CA MET A 70 -3.01 -5.17 -4.60
C MET A 70 -2.24 -5.01 -3.29
N VAL A 71 -2.89 -4.52 -2.23
CA VAL A 71 -2.26 -4.37 -0.91
C VAL A 71 -1.86 -5.73 -0.34
N LEU A 72 -2.73 -6.73 -0.45
CA LEU A 72 -2.45 -8.09 0.01
C LEU A 72 -1.33 -8.75 -0.79
N ASP A 73 -1.33 -8.59 -2.12
CA ASP A 73 -0.27 -9.10 -2.99
C ASP A 73 1.08 -8.47 -2.62
N LEU A 74 1.16 -7.15 -2.47
CA LEU A 74 2.39 -6.47 -2.08
C LEU A 74 2.86 -6.89 -0.68
N TYR A 75 1.93 -7.08 0.27
CA TYR A 75 2.23 -7.58 1.61
C TYR A 75 2.85 -8.97 1.56
N HIS A 76 2.26 -9.91 0.81
CA HIS A 76 2.79 -11.27 0.66
C HIS A 76 4.17 -11.28 -0.03
N ARG A 77 4.35 -10.49 -1.09
CA ARG A 77 5.65 -10.36 -1.79
C ARG A 77 6.75 -9.85 -0.86
N ARG A 78 6.43 -8.91 0.04
CA ARG A 78 7.34 -8.43 1.07
C ARG A 78 7.63 -9.48 2.14
N ALA A 79 6.59 -10.09 2.71
CA ALA A 79 6.76 -11.12 3.74
C ALA A 79 7.60 -12.30 3.23
N GLY A 80 7.45 -12.68 1.95
CA GLY A 80 8.27 -13.71 1.30
C GLY A 80 9.71 -13.26 0.99
N SER A 81 9.94 -11.98 0.74
CA SER A 81 11.30 -11.44 0.55
C SER A 81 12.06 -11.33 1.87
N ASP A 82 11.42 -10.87 2.94
CA ASP A 82 12.02 -10.78 4.28
C ASP A 82 12.39 -12.18 4.79
N ALA A 83 11.54 -13.19 4.55
CA ALA A 83 11.83 -14.59 4.91
C ALA A 83 13.00 -15.23 4.13
N SER A 84 13.36 -14.67 2.96
CA SER A 84 14.45 -15.18 2.12
C SER A 84 15.80 -14.53 2.40
N GLN A 85 15.84 -13.42 3.15
CA GLN A 85 17.10 -12.75 3.53
C GLN A 85 17.68 -13.26 4.86
N ASP A 86 16.90 -14.02 5.63
CA ASP A 86 17.31 -14.64 6.91
C ASP A 86 17.75 -16.12 6.76
N ALA A 87 17.91 -16.63 5.53
CA ALA A 87 18.28 -18.02 5.22
C ALA A 87 19.74 -18.19 4.77
#